data_AF-A0A740GHI8-F1
#
_entry.id   AF-A0A740GHI8-F1
#
_cell.length_a   1.000
_cell.length_b   1.000
_cell.length_c   1.000
_cell.angle_alpha   90.00
_cell.angle_beta   90.00
_cell.angle_gamma   90.00
#
_symmetry.space_group_name_H-M   'P 1'
#
loop_
_entity.id
_entity.type
_entity.pdbx_description
1 polymer ?
#
loop_
_entity_poly.entity_id
_entity_poly.type
_entity_poly.pdbx_seq_one_letter_code
_entity_poly.pdbx_strand_id
1 'polypeptide(L)' 'MIKHFRHAIEETLPWLSSIGADPTGGMTRLLYSPEWLETQQQFKKRMAESGLE' A
#
# COMPACT_ATOMS: atom_id res chain seq x y z
N MET A 1 -3.84 22.30 4.23
CA MET A 1 -4.50 21.03 4.61
C MET A 1 -4.87 20.18 3.40
N ILE A 2 -5.82 20.59 2.53
CA ILE A 2 -6.26 19.77 1.36
C ILE A 2 -5.11 19.40 0.41
N LYS A 3 -4.22 20.34 0.09
CA LYS A 3 -3.06 20.07 -0.79
C LYS A 3 -2.10 19.02 -0.23
N HIS A 4 -1.91 19.03 1.10
CA HIS A 4 -1.04 18.07 1.77
C HIS A 4 -1.60 16.64 1.66
N PHE A 5 -2.87 16.45 2.02
CA PHE A 5 -3.50 15.13 1.92
C PHE A 5 -3.64 14.64 0.48
N ARG A 6 -3.95 15.54 -0.46
CA ARG A 6 -3.96 15.20 -1.89
C ARG A 6 -2.61 14.61 -2.31
N HIS A 7 -1.52 15.30 -2.02
CA HIS A 7 -0.19 14.85 -2.39
C HIS A 7 0.19 13.52 -1.72
N ALA A 8 -0.11 13.39 -0.42
CA ALA A 8 0.11 12.14 0.31
C ALA A 8 -0.66 10.96 -0.30
N ILE A 9 -1.92 11.17 -0.73
CA ILE A 9 -2.73 10.14 -1.38
C ILE A 9 -2.19 9.81 -2.78
N GLU A 10 -1.86 10.83 -3.58
CA GLU A 10 -1.28 10.66 -4.92
C GLU A 10 0.04 9.86 -4.89
N GLU A 11 0.82 10.00 -3.82
CA GLU A 11 2.07 9.25 -3.64
C GLU A 11 1.85 7.83 -3.08
N THR A 12 0.99 7.68 -2.06
CA THR A 12 0.84 6.43 -1.32
C THR A 12 -0.13 5.43 -1.97
N LEU A 13 -1.17 5.91 -2.65
CA LEU A 13 -2.18 5.04 -3.24
C LEU A 13 -1.60 4.17 -4.37
N PRO A 14 -0.88 4.71 -5.37
CA PRO A 14 -0.30 3.88 -6.43
C PRO A 14 0.71 2.86 -5.89
N TRP A 15 1.52 3.26 -4.91
CA TRP A 15 2.47 2.37 -4.25
C TRP A 15 1.78 1.21 -3.51
N LEU A 16 0.73 1.47 -2.75
CA LEU A 16 0.05 0.41 -2.02
C LEU A 16 -0.72 -0.51 -2.96
N SER A 17 -1.33 0.03 -4.01
CA SER A 17 -2.11 -0.74 -5.00
C SER A 17 -1.25 -1.56 -5.95
N SER A 18 0.05 -1.27 -6.10
CA SER A 18 0.92 -2.09 -6.96
C SER A 18 1.20 -3.48 -6.39
N ILE A 19 1.05 -3.66 -5.08
CA ILE A 19 1.26 -4.96 -4.40
C ILE A 19 0.00 -5.81 -4.56
N GLY A 20 0.04 -6.86 -5.38
CA GLY A 20 -1.16 -7.63 -5.75
C GLY A 20 -1.99 -6.96 -6.85
N ALA A 21 -1.37 -6.10 -7.67
CA ALA A 21 -1.95 -5.66 -8.93
C ALA A 21 -2.20 -6.87 -9.83
N ASP A 22 -3.43 -7.01 -10.31
CA ASP A 22 -3.83 -8.14 -11.14
C ASP A 22 -3.52 -7.85 -12.61
N PRO A 23 -2.84 -8.73 -13.36
CA PRO A 23 -2.55 -8.55 -14.78
C PRO A 23 -3.81 -8.38 -15.65
N THR A 24 -4.97 -8.86 -15.18
CA THR A 24 -6.26 -8.71 -15.85
C THR A 24 -6.98 -7.41 -15.51
N GLY A 25 -6.40 -6.60 -14.62
CA GLY A 25 -6.91 -5.31 -14.18
C GLY A 25 -7.44 -5.34 -12.74
N GLY A 26 -7.25 -4.23 -12.02
CA GLY A 26 -7.63 -4.12 -10.62
C GLY A 26 -6.57 -4.70 -9.68
N MET A 27 -7.02 -5.27 -8.57
CA MET A 27 -6.16 -5.78 -7.50
C MET A 27 -6.76 -7.06 -6.93
N THR A 28 -5.94 -8.10 -6.82
CA THR A 28 -6.30 -9.37 -6.18
C THR A 28 -5.37 -9.58 -5.00
N ARG A 29 -5.90 -9.41 -3.79
CA ARG A 29 -5.14 -9.57 -2.53
C ARG A 29 -5.98 -10.37 -1.53
N LEU A 30 -5.93 -11.69 -1.65
CA LEU A 30 -6.71 -12.61 -0.82
C LEU A 30 -6.04 -12.83 0.54
N LEU A 31 -6.83 -13.16 1.56
CA LEU A 31 -6.31 -13.41 2.91
C LEU A 31 -5.22 -14.50 2.89
N TYR A 32 -4.07 -14.21 3.52
CA TYR A 32 -2.88 -15.07 3.60
C TYR A 32 -2.22 -15.48 2.27
N SER A 33 -2.59 -14.84 1.16
CA SER A 33 -1.81 -14.92 -0.08
C SER A 33 -0.41 -14.31 0.08
N PRO A 34 0.55 -14.66 -0.78
CA PRO A 34 1.85 -13.98 -0.83
C PRO A 34 1.72 -12.46 -0.95
N GLU A 35 0.80 -11.98 -1.79
CA GLU A 35 0.54 -10.56 -2.03
C GLU A 35 -0.01 -9.87 -0.78
N TRP A 36 -0.85 -10.57 0.00
CA TRP A 36 -1.34 -10.09 1.29
C TRP A 36 -0.21 -9.95 2.29
N LEU A 37 0.65 -10.96 2.42
CA LEU A 37 1.77 -10.93 3.36
C LEU A 37 2.75 -9.81 3.02
N GLU A 38 3.11 -9.68 1.74
CA GLU A 38 3.99 -8.61 1.25
C GLU A 38 3.38 -7.24 1.56
N THR A 39 2.09 -7.04 1.29
CA THR A 39 1.40 -5.78 1.59
C THR A 39 1.52 -5.43 3.08
N GLN A 40 1.22 -6.39 3.97
CA GLN A 40 1.28 -6.16 5.42
C GLN A 40 2.70 -5.80 5.88
N GLN A 41 3.71 -6.48 5.35
CA GLN A 41 5.12 -6.22 5.70
C GLN A 41 5.59 -4.86 5.20
N GLN A 42 5.31 -4.52 3.94
CA GLN A 42 5.70 -3.24 3.34
C GLN A 42 4.98 -2.08 4.02
N PHE A 43 3.70 -2.24 4.36
CA PHE A 43 2.97 -1.19 5.04
C PHE A 43 3.44 -0.99 6.47
N LYS A 44 3.66 -2.07 7.22
CA LYS A 44 4.28 -2.01 8.55
C LYS A 44 5.63 -1.29 8.52
N LYS A 45 6.49 -1.62 7.55
CA LYS A 45 7.79 -0.97 7.38
C LYS A 45 7.64 0.54 7.18
N ARG A 46 6.78 0.97 6.28
CA ARG A 46 6.55 2.40 5.99
C ARG A 46 5.97 3.15 7.20
N MET A 47 5.08 2.51 7.95
CA MET A 47 4.58 3.06 9.22
C MET A 47 5.70 3.22 10.26
N ALA A 48 6.56 2.20 10.41
CA ALA A 48 7.71 2.27 11.32
C ALA A 48 8.72 3.36 10.91
N GLU A 49 9.00 3.50 9.61
CA GLU A 49 9.82 4.58 9.07
C GLU A 49 9.21 5.98 9.31
N SER A 50 7.88 6.06 9.51
CA SER A 50 7.18 7.28 9.90
C SER A 50 7.11 7.50 11.43
N GLY A 51 7.69 6.60 12.23
CA GLY A 51 7.77 6.71 13.69
C GLY A 51 6.62 6.07 14.46
N LEU A 52 5.88 5.14 13.85
CA LEU A 52 4.79 4.39 14.49
C LEU A 52 5.27 3.01 14.96
N GLU A 53 4.93 2.60 16.19
CA GLU A 53 5.22 1.27 16.76
C GLU A 53 4.07 0.27 16.59
#